data_AF-A0A1M3E655-F1
#
_entry.id   AF-A0A1M3E655-F1
#
_cell.length_a   1.000
_cell.length_b   1.000
_cell.length_c   1.000
_cell.angle_alpha   90.00
_cell.angle_beta   90.00
_cell.angle_gamma   90.00
#
_symmetry.space_group_name_H-M   'P 1'
#
loop_
_entity.id
_entity.type
_entity.pdbx_description
1 polymer ?
#
loop_
_entity_poly.entity_id
_entity_poly.type
_entity_poly.pdbx_seq_one_letter_code
_entity_poly.pdbx_strand_id
1 'polypeptide(L)'
;MNPFKKRSSWGSAFVTGLVGWLCFSFVGVLAFDIPIGSGQLIMLSVAIAVVQVLVLKSLFFPLQMQRGIAVGAIWGLLTAIGLYYLSAVWMPELKEQQTYWLIIFAYIGAPVGAFLSYFYRDDQEILKASDNTVEETFGRDAHWLEPFAFGALAYLVAFLPFQSLDLSIKVLLIGAIVGVFAAGSSHFSPDAWKHNLVSLFLIIIGLGTLLGYLSALLFRSYTHLLYGPLFTHGIIAGILTLAMTFLRGRQLSIKEAKGQL
;
A
#
# COMPACT_ATOMS: atom_id res chain seq x y z
N MET A 1 -22.18 -10.96 26.98
CA MET A 1 -21.29 -10.06 26.19
C MET A 1 -20.15 -10.89 25.64
N ASN A 2 -19.99 -10.97 24.32
CA ASN A 2 -18.95 -11.79 23.71
C ASN A 2 -17.69 -10.93 23.49
N PRO A 3 -16.56 -11.14 24.20
CA PRO A 3 -15.36 -10.31 24.07
C PRO A 3 -14.75 -10.33 22.66
N PHE A 4 -15.15 -11.29 21.82
CA PHE A 4 -14.75 -11.38 20.40
C PHE A 4 -15.53 -10.44 19.45
N LYS A 5 -16.57 -9.74 19.93
CA LYS A 5 -17.31 -8.76 19.12
C LYS A 5 -16.73 -7.34 19.15
N LYS A 6 -15.85 -7.04 20.10
CA LYS A 6 -15.09 -5.78 20.13
C LYS A 6 -13.88 -5.92 19.21
N ARG A 7 -14.03 -5.59 17.93
CA ARG A 7 -12.87 -5.48 17.02
C ARG A 7 -12.10 -4.22 17.33
N SER A 8 -10.79 -4.34 17.47
CA SER A 8 -9.90 -3.18 17.59
C SER A 8 -9.26 -2.86 16.25
N SER A 9 -9.13 -1.58 15.90
CA SER A 9 -8.40 -1.10 14.72
C SER A 9 -6.94 -1.57 14.63
N TRP A 10 -6.39 -2.17 15.70
CA TRP A 10 -5.05 -2.75 15.73
C TRP A 10 -4.78 -3.78 14.64
N GLY A 11 -5.79 -4.56 14.23
CA GLY A 11 -5.65 -5.51 13.12
C GLY A 11 -5.40 -4.79 11.80
N SER A 12 -6.18 -3.75 11.52
CA SER A 12 -6.01 -2.89 10.34
C SER A 12 -4.64 -2.21 10.36
N ALA A 13 -4.21 -1.66 11.49
CA ALA A 13 -2.91 -1.03 11.62
C ALA A 13 -1.74 -1.98 11.34
N PHE A 14 -1.84 -3.24 11.77
CA PHE A 14 -0.84 -4.26 11.47
C PHE A 14 -0.78 -4.59 9.98
N VAL A 15 -1.94 -4.78 9.34
CA VAL A 15 -1.99 -5.05 7.89
C VAL A 15 -1.48 -3.84 7.10
N THR A 16 -1.83 -2.61 7.48
CA THR A 16 -1.31 -1.39 6.87
C THR A 16 0.22 -1.31 6.99
N GLY A 17 0.78 -1.63 8.15
CA GLY A 17 2.23 -1.68 8.35
C GLY A 17 2.90 -2.73 7.48
N LEU A 18 2.34 -3.95 7.44
CA LEU A 18 2.85 -5.04 6.61
C LEU A 18 2.84 -4.69 5.13
N VAL A 19 1.73 -4.14 4.65
CA VAL A 19 1.56 -3.66 3.28
C VAL A 19 2.58 -2.57 2.98
N GLY A 20 2.70 -1.56 3.85
CA GLY A 20 3.63 -0.44 3.67
C GLY A 20 5.07 -0.91 3.47
N TRP A 21 5.55 -1.77 4.37
CA TRP A 21 6.91 -2.33 4.27
C TRP A 21 7.09 -3.24 3.06
N LEU A 22 6.19 -4.18 2.81
CA LEU A 22 6.31 -5.09 1.65
C LEU A 22 6.29 -4.34 0.32
N CYS A 23 5.46 -3.32 0.20
CA CYS A 23 5.26 -2.61 -1.04
C CYS A 23 6.34 -1.56 -1.31
N PHE A 24 6.53 -0.62 -0.39
CA PHE A 24 7.40 0.53 -0.64
C PHE A 24 8.90 0.19 -0.57
N SER A 25 9.28 -0.89 0.12
CA SER A 25 10.66 -1.39 0.07
C SER A 25 11.03 -1.81 -1.37
N PHE A 26 10.11 -2.47 -2.08
CA PHE A 26 10.30 -2.86 -3.47
C PHE A 26 10.36 -1.64 -4.41
N VAL A 27 9.52 -0.63 -4.18
CA VAL A 27 9.60 0.64 -4.94
C VAL A 27 10.98 1.26 -4.76
N GLY A 28 11.46 1.38 -3.52
CA GLY A 28 12.77 1.97 -3.23
C GLY A 28 13.91 1.21 -3.89
N VAL A 29 13.94 -0.12 -3.73
CA VAL A 29 14.95 -0.99 -4.34
C VAL A 29 14.96 -0.87 -5.87
N LEU A 30 13.79 -0.87 -6.51
CA LEU A 30 13.67 -0.73 -7.96
C LEU A 30 13.98 0.70 -8.46
N ALA A 31 13.61 1.72 -7.69
CA ALA A 31 13.90 3.12 -8.04
C ALA A 31 15.41 3.39 -8.05
N PHE A 32 16.15 2.86 -7.07
CA PHE A 32 17.60 3.06 -6.94
C PHE A 32 18.45 1.94 -7.54
N ASP A 33 17.84 0.93 -8.17
CA ASP A 33 18.51 -0.23 -8.77
C ASP A 33 19.43 -0.99 -7.78
N ILE A 34 18.92 -1.18 -6.56
CA ILE A 34 19.66 -1.86 -5.48
C ILE A 34 19.60 -3.38 -5.74
N PRO A 35 20.74 -4.10 -5.80
CA PRO A 35 20.76 -5.51 -6.18
C PRO A 35 20.39 -6.44 -5.01
N ILE A 36 19.18 -6.32 -4.47
CA ILE A 36 18.64 -7.23 -3.45
C ILE A 36 17.64 -8.20 -4.08
N GLY A 37 17.81 -9.49 -3.80
CA GLY A 37 16.88 -10.53 -4.25
C GLY A 37 15.51 -10.41 -3.57
N SER A 38 14.43 -10.63 -4.32
CA SER A 38 13.06 -10.45 -3.80
C SER A 38 12.76 -11.27 -2.54
N GLY A 39 13.33 -12.48 -2.42
CA GLY A 39 13.15 -13.32 -1.22
C GLY A 39 13.75 -12.70 0.04
N GLN A 40 14.97 -12.16 -0.06
CA GLN A 40 15.62 -11.45 1.05
C GLN A 40 14.83 -10.19 1.42
N LEU A 41 14.38 -9.44 0.42
CA LEU A 41 13.61 -8.22 0.63
C LEU A 41 12.25 -8.50 1.30
N ILE A 42 11.55 -9.57 0.90
CA ILE A 42 10.31 -10.01 1.57
C ILE A 42 10.58 -10.34 3.03
N MET A 43 11.58 -11.16 3.32
CA MET A 43 11.90 -11.55 4.70
C MET A 43 12.26 -10.34 5.56
N LEU A 44 13.10 -9.44 5.03
CA LEU A 44 13.48 -8.20 5.70
C LEU A 44 12.25 -7.32 5.97
N SER A 45 11.43 -7.06 4.95
CA SER A 45 10.26 -6.20 5.06
C SER A 45 9.20 -6.76 6.01
N VAL A 46 8.96 -8.08 6.00
CA VAL A 46 8.05 -8.72 6.97
C VAL A 46 8.61 -8.62 8.39
N ALA A 47 9.89 -8.92 8.58
CA ALA A 47 10.53 -8.85 9.89
C ALA A 47 10.46 -7.42 10.46
N ILE A 48 10.80 -6.41 9.65
CA ILE A 48 10.72 -5.00 10.05
C ILE A 48 9.28 -4.60 10.35
N ALA A 49 8.31 -4.96 9.50
CA ALA A 49 6.91 -4.62 9.73
C ALA A 49 6.41 -5.18 11.07
N VAL A 50 6.68 -6.46 11.33
CA VAL A 50 6.29 -7.12 12.58
C VAL A 50 6.95 -6.45 13.76
N VAL A 51 8.28 -6.28 13.74
CA VAL A 51 9.03 -5.71 14.86
C VAL A 51 8.60 -4.27 15.12
N GLN A 52 8.51 -3.43 14.08
CA GLN A 52 8.16 -2.03 14.22
C GLN A 52 6.75 -1.87 14.80
N VAL A 53 5.76 -2.57 14.25
CA VAL A 53 4.38 -2.47 14.72
C VAL A 53 4.27 -2.99 16.16
N LEU A 54 4.92 -4.10 16.50
CA LEU A 54 4.92 -4.62 17.88
C LEU A 54 5.57 -3.64 18.86
N VAL A 55 6.74 -3.09 18.54
CA VAL A 55 7.44 -2.12 19.39
C VAL A 55 6.59 -0.86 19.61
N LEU A 56 6.11 -0.25 18.52
CA LEU A 56 5.29 0.96 18.60
C LEU A 56 3.97 0.72 19.33
N LYS A 57 3.37 -0.46 19.16
CA LYS A 57 2.14 -0.83 19.89
C LYS A 57 2.40 -1.02 21.37
N SER A 58 3.44 -1.75 21.75
CA SER A 58 3.81 -1.99 23.14
C SER A 58 4.17 -0.69 23.86
N LEU A 59 4.76 0.27 23.14
CA LEU A 59 5.20 1.55 23.68
C LEU A 59 4.22 2.69 23.38
N PHE A 60 3.03 2.42 22.85
CA PHE A 60 2.11 3.44 22.35
C PHE A 60 1.78 4.54 23.38
N PHE A 61 1.35 4.14 24.58
CA PHE A 61 1.03 5.06 25.67
C PHE A 61 2.27 5.69 26.32
N PRO A 62 3.35 4.93 26.64
CA PRO A 62 4.61 5.52 27.10
C PRO A 62 5.17 6.60 26.17
N LEU A 63 5.07 6.40 24.85
CA LEU A 63 5.54 7.34 23.83
C LEU A 63 4.55 8.47 23.54
N GLN A 64 3.41 8.48 24.22
CA GLN A 64 2.37 9.50 24.10
C GLN A 64 1.78 9.63 22.68
N MET A 65 1.80 8.56 21.89
CA MET A 65 1.31 8.55 20.51
C MET A 65 -0.19 8.87 20.41
N GLN A 66 -0.96 8.63 21.47
CA GLN A 66 -2.36 9.03 21.58
C GLN A 66 -2.58 10.55 21.47
N ARG A 67 -1.55 11.38 21.71
CA ARG A 67 -1.68 12.85 21.70
C ARG A 67 -1.82 13.43 20.30
N GLY A 68 -1.37 12.73 19.26
CA GLY A 68 -1.50 13.23 17.90
C GLY A 68 -0.79 12.39 16.84
N ILE A 69 -1.28 12.51 15.60
CA ILE A 69 -0.76 11.78 14.44
C ILE A 69 0.72 12.12 14.18
N ALA A 70 1.10 13.39 14.37
CA ALA A 70 2.50 13.83 14.23
C ALA A 70 3.44 13.17 15.25
N VAL A 71 3.00 12.97 16.49
CA VAL A 71 3.78 12.26 17.52
C VAL A 71 3.98 10.81 17.10
N GLY A 72 2.91 10.18 16.61
CA GLY A 72 2.97 8.86 15.98
C GLY A 72 4.00 8.79 14.86
N ALA A 73 3.98 9.75 13.93
CA ALA A 73 4.88 9.80 12.80
C ALA A 73 6.36 9.93 13.22
N ILE A 74 6.65 10.75 14.22
CA ILE A 74 8.00 10.92 14.77
C ILE A 74 8.52 9.60 15.37
N TRP A 75 7.71 8.92 16.20
CA TRP A 75 8.14 7.63 16.75
C TRP A 75 8.22 6.53 15.70
N GLY A 76 7.34 6.56 14.70
CA GLY A 76 7.43 5.71 13.51
C GLY A 76 8.76 5.90 12.77
N LEU A 77 9.16 7.15 12.53
CA LEU A 77 10.43 7.50 11.91
C LEU A 77 11.62 6.99 12.74
N LEU A 78 11.66 7.32 14.03
CA LEU A 78 12.78 6.97 14.91
C LEU A 78 12.95 5.46 15.05
N THR A 79 11.85 4.72 15.20
CA THR A 79 11.89 3.25 15.26
C THR A 79 12.36 2.64 13.95
N ALA A 80 11.92 3.15 12.79
CA ALA A 80 12.41 2.67 11.51
C ALA A 80 13.90 2.97 11.30
N ILE A 81 14.38 4.16 11.65
CA ILE A 81 15.81 4.48 11.60
C ILE A 81 16.63 3.53 12.50
N GLY A 82 16.14 3.24 13.72
CA GLY A 82 16.76 2.25 14.59
C GLY A 82 16.80 0.85 13.97
N LEU A 83 15.70 0.43 13.32
CA LEU A 83 15.62 -0.84 12.61
C LEU A 83 16.56 -0.89 11.40
N TYR A 84 16.75 0.21 10.67
CA TYR A 84 17.75 0.31 9.61
C TYR A 84 19.14 -0.03 10.14
N TYR A 85 19.58 0.64 11.22
CA TYR A 85 20.91 0.39 11.77
C TYR A 85 21.06 -1.03 12.30
N LEU A 86 20.00 -1.60 12.90
CA LEU A 86 19.99 -3.00 13.33
C LEU A 86 20.11 -3.96 12.13
N SER A 87 19.34 -3.74 11.06
CA SER A 87 19.38 -4.56 9.85
C SER A 87 20.72 -4.44 9.13
N ALA A 88 21.33 -3.25 9.11
CA ALA A 88 22.62 -2.99 8.47
C ALA A 88 23.80 -3.74 9.15
N VAL A 89 23.63 -4.23 10.38
CA VAL A 89 24.61 -5.13 11.02
C VAL A 89 24.69 -6.46 10.27
N TRP A 90 23.56 -6.97 9.78
CA TRP A 90 23.43 -8.31 9.20
C TRP A 90 23.37 -8.31 7.67
N MET A 91 23.09 -7.17 7.05
CA MET A 91 22.99 -7.01 5.59
C MET A 91 23.95 -5.90 5.11
N PRO A 92 25.17 -6.25 4.68
CA PRO A 92 26.17 -5.30 4.18
C PRO A 92 25.67 -4.43 3.02
N GLU A 93 24.76 -4.95 2.19
CA GLU A 93 24.15 -4.24 1.05
C GLU A 93 23.42 -2.97 1.50
N LEU A 94 22.90 -2.94 2.74
CA LEU A 94 22.26 -1.76 3.32
C LEU A 94 23.26 -0.64 3.67
N LYS A 95 24.53 -0.98 3.88
CA LYS A 95 25.61 -0.03 4.18
C LYS A 95 26.16 0.61 2.92
N GLU A 96 26.29 -0.17 1.84
CA GLU A 96 26.78 0.34 0.55
C GLU A 96 25.91 1.48 0.02
N GLN A 97 24.61 1.44 0.30
CA GLN A 97 23.62 2.43 -0.14
C GLN A 97 22.91 3.11 1.04
N GLN A 98 23.67 3.46 2.08
CA GLN A 98 23.13 3.97 3.35
C GLN A 98 22.10 5.10 3.19
N THR A 99 22.40 6.11 2.37
CA THR A 99 21.52 7.27 2.18
C THR A 99 20.15 6.86 1.63
N TYR A 100 20.12 5.99 0.62
CA TYR A 100 18.87 5.54 0.00
C TYR A 100 18.03 4.69 0.96
N TRP A 101 18.68 3.79 1.70
CA TRP A 101 17.97 2.98 2.68
C TRP A 101 17.43 3.79 3.85
N LEU A 102 18.18 4.78 4.36
CA LEU A 102 17.66 5.68 5.39
C LEU A 102 16.42 6.44 4.89
N ILE A 103 16.43 6.91 3.64
CA ILE A 103 15.27 7.57 3.03
C ILE A 103 14.08 6.60 2.93
N ILE A 104 14.30 5.37 2.45
CA ILE A 104 13.25 4.34 2.33
C ILE A 104 12.66 4.02 3.71
N PHE A 105 13.51 3.72 4.70
CA PHE A 105 13.07 3.40 6.05
C PHE A 105 12.31 4.57 6.70
N ALA A 106 12.80 5.80 6.52
CA ALA A 106 12.12 7.00 7.01
C ALA A 106 10.75 7.18 6.36
N TYR A 107 10.69 7.05 5.03
CA TYR A 107 9.48 7.21 4.23
C TYR A 107 8.40 6.19 4.60
N ILE A 108 8.78 4.94 4.90
CA ILE A 108 7.83 3.89 5.30
C ILE A 108 7.49 4.01 6.79
N GLY A 109 8.50 4.18 7.62
CA GLY A 109 8.38 4.14 9.08
C GLY A 109 7.49 5.22 9.66
N ALA A 110 7.62 6.46 9.18
CA ALA A 110 6.82 7.57 9.67
C ALA A 110 5.30 7.35 9.47
N PRO A 111 4.81 7.01 8.26
CA PRO A 111 3.41 6.62 8.06
C PRO A 111 2.94 5.49 8.95
N VAL A 112 3.74 4.44 9.21
CA VAL A 112 3.33 3.33 10.09
C VAL A 112 2.97 3.84 11.48
N GLY A 113 3.81 4.70 12.07
CA GLY A 113 3.52 5.30 13.38
C GLY A 113 2.35 6.29 13.34
N ALA A 114 2.20 7.04 12.25
CA ALA A 114 1.08 7.95 12.02
C ALA A 114 -0.26 7.18 11.97
N PHE A 115 -0.30 6.07 11.24
CA PHE A 115 -1.49 5.22 11.11
C PHE A 115 -1.90 4.58 12.44
N LEU A 116 -0.95 4.12 13.26
CA LEU A 116 -1.28 3.62 14.60
C LEU A 116 -1.99 4.68 15.45
N SER A 117 -1.53 5.93 15.35
CA SER A 117 -2.14 7.05 16.09
C SER A 117 -3.47 7.48 15.48
N TYR A 118 -3.59 7.45 14.16
CA TYR A 118 -4.83 7.71 13.43
C TYR A 118 -5.91 6.71 13.83
N PHE A 119 -5.62 5.40 13.73
CA PHE A 119 -6.58 4.34 14.03
C PHE A 119 -7.05 4.38 15.49
N TYR A 120 -6.17 4.69 16.43
CA TYR A 120 -6.57 4.91 17.81
C TYR A 120 -7.55 6.08 17.96
N ARG A 121 -7.31 7.22 17.28
CA ARG A 121 -8.19 8.38 17.36
C ARG A 121 -9.54 8.13 16.69
N ASP A 122 -9.51 7.50 15.52
CA ASP A 122 -10.70 7.09 14.77
C ASP A 122 -11.60 6.18 15.64
N ASP A 123 -11.01 5.18 16.31
CA ASP A 123 -11.73 4.34 17.28
C ASP A 123 -12.36 5.16 18.41
N GLN A 124 -11.65 6.18 18.95
CA GLN A 124 -12.18 7.03 20.02
C GLN A 124 -13.32 7.95 19.54
N GLU A 125 -13.28 8.42 18.29
CA GLU A 125 -14.32 9.26 17.71
C GLU A 125 -15.60 8.44 17.45
N ILE A 126 -15.46 7.22 16.92
CA ILE A 126 -16.59 6.30 16.71
C ILE A 126 -17.21 5.91 18.05
N LEU A 127 -16.40 5.59 19.07
CA LEU A 127 -16.89 5.27 20.42
C LEU A 127 -17.59 6.43 21.12
N LYS A 128 -17.28 7.69 20.76
CA LYS A 128 -17.98 8.87 21.27
C LYS A 128 -19.28 9.16 20.51
N ALA A 129 -19.32 8.82 19.23
CA ALA A 129 -20.47 9.06 18.35
C ALA A 129 -21.56 7.98 18.52
N SER A 130 -21.19 6.73 18.78
CA SER A 130 -22.15 5.72 19.22
C SER A 130 -22.41 5.93 20.71
N ASP A 131 -23.68 6.10 21.09
CA ASP A 131 -24.13 6.45 22.45
C ASP A 131 -23.95 5.27 23.46
N ASN A 132 -22.82 4.56 23.40
CA ASN A 132 -22.48 3.32 24.11
C ASN A 132 -23.49 2.16 23.98
N THR A 133 -24.48 2.26 23.07
CA THR A 133 -25.67 1.39 23.05
C THR A 133 -25.75 0.46 21.85
N VAL A 134 -24.96 0.67 20.80
CA VAL A 134 -24.97 -0.19 19.60
C VAL A 134 -23.60 -0.87 19.47
N GLU A 135 -23.60 -2.21 19.37
CA GLU A 135 -22.42 -2.98 18.95
C GLU A 135 -22.10 -2.61 17.49
N GLU A 136 -21.43 -1.48 17.28
CA GLU A 136 -21.04 -1.06 15.94
C GLU A 136 -19.97 -2.02 15.40
N THR A 137 -20.26 -2.62 14.25
CA THR A 137 -19.35 -3.49 13.51
C THR A 137 -18.22 -2.64 12.91
N PHE A 138 -17.13 -2.51 13.65
CA PHE A 138 -15.84 -2.05 13.11
C PHE A 138 -15.32 -3.09 12.10
N GLY A 139 -15.55 -2.83 10.80
CA GLY A 139 -15.04 -3.68 9.72
C GLY A 139 -15.92 -3.80 8.48
N ARG A 140 -16.67 -2.75 8.11
CA ARG A 140 -17.56 -2.81 6.93
C ARG A 140 -16.80 -2.99 5.60
N ASP A 141 -15.53 -2.63 5.51
CA ASP A 141 -14.80 -2.77 4.25
C ASP A 141 -13.66 -3.76 4.41
N ALA A 142 -13.81 -4.98 3.91
CA ALA A 142 -12.70 -5.75 3.34
C ALA A 142 -12.42 -5.31 1.89
N HIS A 143 -13.30 -4.47 1.33
CA HIS A 143 -13.21 -3.89 -0.01
C HIS A 143 -11.94 -3.05 -0.21
N TRP A 144 -11.32 -2.52 0.85
CA TRP A 144 -10.08 -1.76 0.73
C TRP A 144 -8.87 -2.58 0.24
N LEU A 145 -8.94 -3.92 0.30
CA LEU A 145 -7.92 -4.81 -0.25
C LEU A 145 -8.15 -5.13 -1.74
N GLU A 146 -9.36 -4.96 -2.26
CA GLU A 146 -9.67 -5.21 -3.68
C GLU A 146 -8.77 -4.44 -4.64
N PRO A 147 -8.45 -3.14 -4.41
CA PRO A 147 -7.53 -2.41 -5.26
C PRO A 147 -6.16 -3.05 -5.39
N PHE A 148 -5.61 -3.59 -4.29
CA PHE A 148 -4.33 -4.30 -4.32
C PHE A 148 -4.40 -5.51 -5.25
N ALA A 149 -5.48 -6.30 -5.14
CA ALA A 149 -5.66 -7.47 -5.99
C ALA A 149 -5.82 -7.10 -7.47
N PHE A 150 -6.61 -6.06 -7.79
CA PHE A 150 -6.78 -5.59 -9.17
C PHE A 150 -5.47 -5.13 -9.78
N GLY A 151 -4.70 -4.30 -9.06
CA GLY A 151 -3.41 -3.84 -9.54
C GLY A 151 -2.41 -4.98 -9.72
N ALA A 152 -2.31 -5.89 -8.74
CA ALA A 152 -1.42 -7.06 -8.83
C ALA A 152 -1.74 -7.92 -10.05
N LEU A 153 -3.03 -8.25 -10.26
CA LEU A 153 -3.46 -9.07 -11.40
C LEU A 153 -3.25 -8.36 -12.74
N ALA A 154 -3.56 -7.06 -12.85
CA ALA A 154 -3.31 -6.28 -14.06
C ALA A 154 -1.85 -6.32 -14.48
N TYR A 155 -0.94 -6.11 -13.52
CA TYR A 155 0.50 -6.12 -13.76
C TYR A 155 0.99 -7.51 -14.10
N LEU A 156 0.52 -8.53 -13.39
CA LEU A 156 0.87 -9.91 -13.71
C LEU A 156 0.50 -10.25 -15.15
N VAL A 157 -0.74 -9.96 -15.56
CA VAL A 157 -1.23 -10.22 -16.92
C VAL A 157 -0.44 -9.43 -17.96
N ALA A 158 -0.16 -8.15 -17.72
CA ALA A 158 0.51 -7.29 -18.68
C ALA A 158 1.99 -7.65 -18.91
N PHE A 159 2.66 -8.26 -17.92
CA PHE A 159 4.07 -8.64 -17.98
C PHE A 159 4.29 -10.13 -18.29
N LEU A 160 3.23 -10.90 -18.57
CA LEU A 160 3.38 -12.26 -19.06
C LEU A 160 4.01 -12.30 -20.47
N PRO A 161 4.79 -13.36 -20.79
CA PRO A 161 5.26 -14.43 -19.90
C PRO A 161 6.43 -14.00 -19.00
N PHE A 162 6.51 -14.56 -17.78
CA PHE A 162 7.61 -14.31 -16.86
C PHE A 162 8.82 -15.21 -17.16
N GLN A 163 9.99 -14.59 -17.29
CA GLN A 163 11.26 -15.31 -17.45
C GLN A 163 12.00 -15.56 -16.12
N SER A 164 11.62 -14.86 -15.04
CA SER A 164 12.19 -15.07 -13.70
C SER A 164 11.14 -14.90 -12.59
N LEU A 165 11.30 -15.68 -11.52
CA LEU A 165 10.48 -15.58 -10.30
C LEU A 165 10.68 -14.24 -9.59
N ASP A 166 11.91 -13.72 -9.63
CA ASP A 166 12.25 -12.43 -9.03
C ASP A 166 11.48 -11.28 -9.70
N LEU A 167 11.40 -11.28 -11.05
CA LEU A 167 10.60 -10.31 -11.79
C LEU A 167 9.11 -10.45 -11.48
N SER A 168 8.57 -11.67 -11.39
CA SER A 168 7.14 -11.87 -11.14
C SER A 168 6.71 -11.35 -9.77
N ILE A 169 7.54 -11.53 -8.73
CA ILE A 169 7.30 -10.99 -7.39
C ILE A 169 7.33 -9.46 -7.42
N LYS A 170 8.34 -8.86 -8.06
CA LYS A 170 8.45 -7.40 -8.21
C LYS A 170 7.25 -6.81 -8.95
N VAL A 171 6.85 -7.42 -10.06
CA VAL A 171 5.67 -7.02 -10.84
C VAL A 171 4.38 -7.12 -10.02
N LEU A 172 4.20 -8.21 -9.26
CA LEU A 172 3.05 -8.40 -8.38
C LEU A 172 2.95 -7.28 -7.34
N LEU A 173 4.05 -6.99 -6.63
CA LEU A 173 4.06 -6.02 -5.54
C LEU A 173 3.89 -4.58 -6.03
N ILE A 174 4.57 -4.19 -7.12
CA ILE A 174 4.36 -2.87 -7.73
C ILE A 174 2.94 -2.75 -8.28
N GLY A 175 2.40 -3.81 -8.89
CA GLY A 175 1.00 -3.82 -9.30
C GLY A 175 0.06 -3.57 -8.15
N ALA A 176 0.26 -4.24 -7.01
CA ALA A 176 -0.57 -4.04 -5.83
C ALA A 176 -0.58 -2.57 -5.35
N ILE A 177 0.57 -1.91 -5.37
CA ILE A 177 0.71 -0.48 -5.03
C ILE A 177 -0.04 0.40 -6.01
N VAL A 178 0.14 0.15 -7.30
CA VAL A 178 -0.51 0.90 -8.37
C VAL A 178 -2.03 0.78 -8.26
N GLY A 179 -2.53 -0.38 -7.81
CA GLY A 179 -3.92 -0.58 -7.44
C GLY A 179 -4.44 0.38 -6.36
N VAL A 180 -3.65 0.64 -5.32
CA VAL A 180 -4.03 1.61 -4.26
C VAL A 180 -4.11 3.03 -4.81
N PHE A 181 -3.13 3.45 -5.61
CA PHE A 181 -3.16 4.76 -6.27
C PHE A 181 -4.37 4.88 -7.20
N ALA A 182 -4.69 3.81 -7.93
CA ALA A 182 -5.89 3.71 -8.75
C ALA A 182 -7.18 3.92 -7.93
N ALA A 183 -7.31 3.25 -6.78
CA ALA A 183 -8.48 3.41 -5.92
C ALA A 183 -8.58 4.81 -5.33
N GLY A 184 -7.46 5.38 -4.87
CA GLY A 184 -7.40 6.77 -4.43
C GLY A 184 -7.93 7.73 -5.50
N SER A 185 -7.43 7.63 -6.74
CA SER A 185 -7.91 8.46 -7.86
C SER A 185 -9.40 8.25 -8.18
N SER A 186 -9.93 7.03 -8.00
CA SER A 186 -11.35 6.75 -8.20
C SER A 186 -12.24 7.37 -7.11
N HIS A 187 -11.78 7.40 -5.86
CA HIS A 187 -12.52 8.02 -4.75
C HIS A 187 -12.61 9.54 -4.88
N PHE A 188 -11.52 10.19 -5.32
CA PHE A 188 -11.49 11.63 -5.54
C PHE A 188 -12.05 12.08 -6.90
N SER A 189 -12.51 11.15 -7.74
CA SER A 189 -13.15 11.51 -9.01
C SER A 189 -14.56 12.08 -8.75
N PRO A 190 -14.90 13.27 -9.30
CA PRO A 190 -16.24 13.84 -9.20
C PRO A 190 -17.32 12.84 -9.59
N ASP A 191 -18.41 12.76 -8.82
CA ASP A 191 -19.52 11.82 -9.10
C ASP A 191 -20.11 12.02 -10.50
N ALA A 192 -20.12 13.27 -10.99
CA ALA A 192 -20.51 13.62 -12.35
C ALA A 192 -19.72 12.83 -13.43
N TRP A 193 -18.46 12.48 -13.16
CA TRP A 193 -17.60 11.74 -14.11
C TRP A 193 -17.84 10.24 -14.06
N LYS A 194 -18.34 9.71 -12.93
CA LYS A 194 -18.66 8.28 -12.76
C LYS A 194 -19.89 7.87 -13.60
N HIS A 195 -20.74 8.83 -13.95
CA HIS A 195 -21.95 8.59 -14.74
C HIS A 195 -21.78 8.79 -16.26
N ASN A 196 -20.75 9.52 -16.71
CA ASN A 196 -20.44 9.69 -18.13
C ASN A 196 -19.41 8.67 -18.61
N LEU A 197 -19.84 7.73 -19.46
CA LEU A 197 -18.99 6.66 -20.02
C LEU A 197 -17.78 7.21 -20.80
N VAL A 198 -17.94 8.30 -21.54
CA VAL A 198 -16.86 8.87 -22.35
C VAL A 198 -15.80 9.51 -21.44
N SER A 199 -16.22 10.29 -20.44
CA SER A 199 -15.31 10.88 -19.46
C SER A 199 -14.56 9.80 -18.68
N LEU A 200 -15.25 8.75 -18.24
CA LEU A 200 -14.65 7.62 -17.54
C LEU A 200 -13.61 6.90 -18.41
N PHE A 201 -13.92 6.66 -19.68
CA PHE A 201 -12.98 6.06 -20.63
C PHE A 201 -11.73 6.91 -20.84
N LEU A 202 -11.89 8.23 -21.04
CA LEU A 202 -10.77 9.15 -21.19
C LEU A 202 -9.87 9.21 -19.94
N ILE A 203 -10.48 9.18 -18.75
CA ILE A 203 -9.75 9.14 -17.47
C ILE A 203 -8.96 7.83 -17.35
N ILE A 204 -9.60 6.69 -17.62
CA ILE A 204 -8.95 5.37 -17.55
C ILE A 204 -7.75 5.32 -18.49
N ILE A 205 -7.90 5.79 -19.74
CA ILE A 205 -6.79 5.81 -20.69
C ILE A 205 -5.73 6.81 -20.25
N GLY A 206 -6.09 8.07 -19.98
CA GLY A 206 -5.13 9.12 -19.68
C GLY A 206 -4.34 8.85 -18.41
N LEU A 207 -5.04 8.66 -17.29
CA LEU A 207 -4.40 8.37 -16.01
C LEU A 207 -3.79 6.98 -15.97
N GLY A 208 -4.41 5.98 -16.62
CA GLY A 208 -3.86 4.62 -16.68
C GLY A 208 -2.55 4.58 -17.47
N THR A 209 -2.49 5.30 -18.60
CA THR A 209 -1.25 5.46 -19.39
C THR A 209 -0.17 6.13 -18.56
N LEU A 210 -0.49 7.26 -17.90
CA LEU A 210 0.49 8.00 -17.08
C LEU A 210 1.02 7.14 -15.92
N LEU A 211 0.11 6.52 -15.16
CA LEU A 211 0.45 5.70 -14.01
C LEU A 211 1.28 4.47 -14.42
N GLY A 212 0.87 3.81 -15.51
CA GLY A 212 1.58 2.68 -16.10
C GLY A 212 2.95 3.04 -16.68
N TYR A 213 3.07 4.21 -17.30
CA TYR A 213 4.35 4.72 -17.82
C TYR A 213 5.35 4.97 -16.69
N LEU A 214 4.91 5.65 -15.62
CA LEU A 214 5.76 6.00 -14.49
C LEU A 214 6.21 4.76 -13.69
N SER A 215 5.30 3.83 -13.44
CA SER A 215 5.64 2.59 -12.73
C SER A 215 6.55 1.67 -13.57
N ALA A 216 6.45 1.69 -14.90
CA ALA A 216 7.30 0.90 -15.77
C ALA A 216 8.79 1.25 -15.61
N LEU A 217 9.12 2.50 -15.29
CA LEU A 217 10.50 2.94 -15.04
C LEU A 217 11.17 2.18 -13.89
N LEU A 218 10.38 1.61 -12.97
CA LEU A 218 10.88 0.75 -11.89
C LEU A 218 11.45 -0.57 -12.43
N PHE A 219 11.02 -1.03 -13.61
CA PHE A 219 11.50 -2.28 -14.21
C PHE A 219 12.56 -2.08 -15.29
N ARG A 220 13.18 -0.89 -15.37
CA ARG A 220 14.18 -0.56 -16.40
C ARG A 220 15.37 -1.55 -16.46
N SER A 221 15.82 -2.06 -15.31
CA SER A 221 16.90 -3.05 -15.25
C SER A 221 16.47 -4.45 -15.69
N TYR A 222 15.16 -4.71 -15.79
CA TYR A 222 14.58 -5.99 -16.22
C TYR A 222 14.19 -5.99 -17.71
N THR A 223 14.48 -4.92 -18.45
CA THR A 223 14.14 -4.79 -19.89
C THR A 223 14.57 -5.98 -20.74
N HIS A 224 15.73 -6.56 -20.44
CA HIS A 224 16.26 -7.74 -21.14
C HIS A 224 15.47 -9.04 -20.89
N LEU A 225 14.63 -9.08 -19.85
CA LEU A 225 13.78 -10.22 -19.48
C LEU A 225 12.34 -10.07 -19.95
N LEU A 226 12.00 -8.94 -20.58
CA LEU A 226 10.65 -8.64 -21.08
C LEU A 226 10.48 -9.13 -22.51
N TYR A 227 9.29 -9.62 -22.84
CA TYR A 227 8.94 -10.06 -24.20
C TYR A 227 8.55 -8.91 -25.13
N GLY A 228 8.45 -7.69 -24.62
CA GLY A 228 8.11 -6.50 -25.39
C GLY A 228 8.67 -5.21 -24.79
N PRO A 229 8.36 -4.06 -25.39
CA PRO A 229 8.84 -2.77 -24.90
C PRO A 229 8.34 -2.49 -23.47
N LEU A 230 9.24 -2.04 -22.61
CA LEU A 230 8.97 -1.73 -21.20
C LEU A 230 7.70 -0.88 -20.99
N PHE A 231 7.61 0.22 -21.73
CA PHE A 231 6.51 1.16 -21.60
C PHE A 231 5.19 0.58 -22.11
N THR A 232 5.21 -0.34 -23.08
CA THR A 232 4.00 -1.01 -23.55
C THR A 232 3.40 -1.87 -22.44
N HIS A 233 4.22 -2.68 -21.76
CA HIS A 233 3.78 -3.46 -20.60
C HIS A 233 3.21 -2.56 -19.49
N GLY A 234 3.93 -1.48 -19.17
CA GLY A 234 3.49 -0.48 -18.20
C GLY A 234 2.13 0.14 -18.52
N ILE A 235 1.96 0.69 -19.72
CA ILE A 235 0.74 1.36 -20.16
C ILE A 235 -0.44 0.39 -20.13
N ILE A 236 -0.27 -0.84 -20.65
CA ILE A 236 -1.32 -1.87 -20.60
C ILE A 236 -1.69 -2.17 -19.14
N ALA A 237 -0.69 -2.38 -18.28
CA ALA A 237 -0.90 -2.66 -16.85
C ALA A 237 -1.67 -1.53 -16.14
N GLY A 238 -1.28 -0.28 -16.39
CA GLY A 238 -1.92 0.90 -15.79
C GLY A 238 -3.37 1.10 -16.25
N ILE A 239 -3.63 0.96 -17.55
CA ILE A 239 -4.99 1.02 -18.11
C ILE A 239 -5.87 -0.08 -17.53
N LEU A 240 -5.38 -1.33 -17.50
CA LEU A 240 -6.11 -2.46 -16.91
C LEU A 240 -6.42 -2.24 -15.42
N THR A 241 -5.44 -1.72 -14.67
CA THR A 241 -5.61 -1.43 -13.24
C THR A 241 -6.72 -0.39 -13.01
N LEU A 242 -6.68 0.73 -13.74
CA LEU A 242 -7.73 1.75 -13.63
C LEU A 242 -9.08 1.22 -14.11
N ALA A 243 -9.11 0.47 -15.21
CA ALA A 243 -10.35 -0.10 -15.72
C ALA A 243 -11.04 -0.97 -14.66
N MET A 244 -10.32 -1.91 -14.04
CA MET A 244 -10.89 -2.74 -12.98
C MET A 244 -11.35 -1.93 -11.77
N THR A 245 -10.55 -0.97 -11.33
CA THR A 245 -10.84 -0.17 -10.14
C THR A 245 -12.04 0.77 -10.34
N PHE A 246 -12.10 1.47 -11.48
CA PHE A 246 -13.21 2.37 -11.81
C PHE A 246 -14.50 1.62 -12.12
N LEU A 247 -14.43 0.47 -12.80
CA LEU A 247 -15.61 -0.38 -13.01
C LEU A 247 -16.17 -0.90 -11.69
N ARG A 248 -15.31 -1.31 -10.76
CA ARG A 248 -15.71 -1.72 -9.42
C ARG A 248 -16.32 -0.56 -8.63
N GLY A 249 -15.66 0.59 -8.61
CA GLY A 249 -16.17 1.79 -7.93
C GLY A 249 -17.55 2.21 -8.45
N ARG A 250 -17.76 2.15 -9.77
CA ARG A 250 -19.07 2.41 -10.38
C ARG A 250 -20.13 1.38 -9.97
N GLN A 251 -19.78 0.09 -9.95
CA GLN A 251 -20.71 -0.95 -9.51
C GLN A 251 -21.16 -0.74 -8.05
N LEU A 252 -20.23 -0.38 -7.17
CA LEU A 252 -20.54 -0.10 -5.76
C LEU A 252 -21.44 1.13 -5.64
N SER A 253 -21.12 2.23 -6.32
CA SER A 253 -21.95 3.45 -6.35
C SER A 253 -23.38 3.19 -6.85
N ILE A 254 -23.56 2.34 -7.87
CA ILE A 254 -24.90 1.97 -8.37
C ILE A 254 -25.68 1.15 -7.33
N LYS A 255 -25.01 0.25 -6.59
CA LYS A 255 -25.66 -0.52 -5.53
C LYS A 255 -26.06 0.37 -4.35
N GLU A 256 -25.21 1.32 -4.00
CA GLU A 256 -25.45 2.34 -2.97
C GLU A 256 -26.69 3.16 -3.31
N ALA A 257 -26.77 3.68 -4.54
CA ALA A 257 -27.91 4.45 -5.03
C ALA A 257 -29.23 3.66 -5.03
N LYS A 258 -29.16 2.32 -5.06
CA LYS A 258 -30.32 1.42 -5.02
C LYS A 258 -30.64 0.92 -3.59
N GLY A 259 -29.88 1.32 -2.57
CA GLY A 259 -30.04 0.84 -1.20
C GLY A 259 -29.70 -0.65 -1.02
N GLN A 260 -28.81 -1.19 -1.87
CA GLN A 260 -28.46 -2.62 -1.92
C GLN A 260 -27.09 -2.94 -1.30
N LEU A 261 -26.58 -2.07 -0.43
CA LEU A 261 -25.26 -2.19 0.21
C LEU A 261 -25.32 -2.33 1.74
#